data_AF-A0A448Z947-F1
#
_entry.id   AF-A0A448Z947-F1
#
_cell.length_a   1.000
_cell.length_b   1.000
_cell.length_c   1.000
_cell.angle_alpha   90.00
_cell.angle_beta   90.00
_cell.angle_gamma   90.00
#
_symmetry.space_group_name_H-M   'P 1'
#
loop_
_entity.id
_entity.type
_entity.pdbx_description
1 polymer ?
#
loop_
_entity_poly.entity_id
_entity_poly.type
_entity_poly.pdbx_seq_one_letter_code
_entity_poly.pdbx_strand_id
1 'polypeptide(L)'
;MSHQSNNDTADLRNSAIDEDSSATDFQYGEGRPGGVSKNASVRLSALPPRLRPSATMYDRNGDGALSKSDIALAIQDLDNTNQKNRNLTKIISACFLLILVLIAAIFGASIAAARMSQEVSVNSANGFAYVKGSEETEVMKTEKAIVWEEGNVAELGNESLNRLTEVVLAGGDVRFQIKGSARVAANDNVVLLVEGGTLTWTLADGLVDASGYAKDMLEAAFGEDAFGSSDSDGRRRLLDSCGASWNGYGY
;
A
#
# COMPACT_ATOMS: atom_id res chain seq x y z
N MET A 1 21.50 27.78 -20.53
CA MET A 1 22.39 26.79 -19.87
C MET A 1 21.95 25.41 -20.33
N SER A 2 22.73 24.89 -21.24
CA SER A 2 22.61 23.60 -21.93
C SER A 2 23.11 22.47 -21.04
N HIS A 3 22.27 21.46 -20.78
CA HIS A 3 22.73 20.18 -20.28
C HIS A 3 22.33 19.06 -21.23
N GLN A 4 23.39 18.38 -21.64
CA GLN A 4 23.57 17.30 -22.58
C GLN A 4 23.76 16.00 -21.76
N SER A 5 23.72 14.85 -22.42
CA SER A 5 24.02 13.48 -21.93
C SER A 5 22.87 12.69 -21.29
N ASN A 6 22.65 11.40 -21.56
CA ASN A 6 23.29 10.41 -22.44
C ASN A 6 22.26 9.31 -22.77
N ASN A 7 22.23 8.87 -24.02
CA ASN A 7 21.57 7.65 -24.47
C ASN A 7 22.53 6.48 -24.25
N ASP A 8 22.24 5.60 -23.29
CA ASP A 8 22.87 4.29 -23.18
C ASP A 8 21.97 3.23 -23.82
N THR A 9 22.15 3.07 -25.13
CA THR A 9 21.68 1.95 -25.94
C THR A 9 22.47 0.70 -25.56
N ALA A 10 21.84 -0.22 -24.81
CA ALA A 10 22.37 -1.56 -24.58
C ALA A 10 21.88 -2.50 -25.69
N ASP A 11 22.75 -2.72 -26.68
CA ASP A 11 22.66 -3.79 -27.68
C ASP A 11 22.71 -5.17 -26.99
N LEU A 12 21.57 -5.85 -26.89
CA LEU A 12 21.53 -7.28 -26.59
C LEU A 12 21.31 -8.08 -27.87
N ARG A 13 22.48 -8.40 -28.45
CA ARG A 13 22.85 -9.55 -29.28
C ARG A 13 21.76 -10.61 -29.48
N ASN A 14 21.27 -10.62 -30.71
CA ASN A 14 20.57 -11.71 -31.37
C ASN A 14 21.52 -12.91 -31.51
N SER A 15 21.37 -13.94 -30.67
CA SER A 15 22.12 -15.19 -30.80
C SER A 15 21.45 -16.06 -31.85
N ALA A 16 22.04 -16.07 -33.05
CA ALA A 16 21.81 -17.07 -34.07
C ALA A 16 22.09 -18.46 -33.48
N ILE A 17 21.08 -19.31 -33.48
CA ILE A 17 21.24 -20.75 -33.25
C ILE A 17 21.43 -21.35 -34.63
N ASP A 18 22.67 -21.73 -34.90
CA ASP A 18 23.09 -22.44 -36.11
C ASP A 18 22.40 -23.81 -36.17
N GLU A 19 21.66 -24.04 -37.25
CA GLU A 19 21.12 -25.35 -37.61
C GLU A 19 22.26 -26.25 -38.11
N ASP A 20 22.69 -27.19 -37.28
CA ASP A 20 23.59 -28.27 -37.65
C ASP A 20 22.85 -29.28 -38.55
N SER A 21 22.90 -29.02 -39.86
CA SER A 21 22.38 -29.89 -40.90
C SER A 21 23.32 -31.08 -41.13
N SER A 22 23.21 -32.11 -40.29
CA SER A 22 23.85 -33.40 -40.53
C SER A 22 23.08 -34.20 -41.59
N ALA A 23 23.56 -34.12 -42.83
CA ALA A 23 23.14 -34.96 -43.94
C ALA A 23 23.49 -36.43 -43.63
N THR A 24 22.48 -37.23 -43.29
CA THR A 24 22.59 -38.69 -43.27
C THR A 24 22.20 -39.21 -44.66
N ASP A 25 23.23 -39.53 -45.44
CA ASP A 25 23.17 -40.21 -46.73
C ASP A 25 22.59 -41.62 -46.53
N PHE A 26 21.30 -41.79 -46.85
CA PHE A 26 20.62 -43.08 -46.85
C PHE A 26 20.66 -43.66 -48.28
N GLN A 27 21.64 -44.51 -48.54
CA GLN A 27 21.74 -45.35 -49.74
C GLN A 27 20.50 -46.25 -49.88
N TYR A 28 19.67 -45.96 -50.89
CA TYR A 28 18.66 -46.91 -51.37
C TYR A 28 19.30 -47.86 -52.39
N GLY A 29 19.33 -49.15 -52.06
CA GLY A 29 19.76 -50.21 -52.97
C GLY A 29 18.85 -50.32 -54.19
N GLU A 30 19.46 -50.31 -55.37
CA GLU A 30 18.83 -50.61 -56.66
C GLU A 30 18.34 -52.07 -56.70
N GLY A 31 17.02 -52.24 -56.54
CA GLY A 31 16.31 -53.49 -56.82
C GLY A 31 15.48 -53.37 -58.10
N ARG A 32 15.98 -54.00 -59.16
CA ARG A 32 15.34 -54.51 -60.41
C ARG A 32 13.92 -54.03 -60.80
N PRO A 33 13.70 -53.64 -62.08
CA PRO A 33 12.38 -53.31 -62.60
C PRO A 33 11.60 -54.58 -62.92
N GLY A 34 10.63 -54.93 -62.06
CA GLY A 34 9.70 -56.03 -62.29
C GLY A 34 8.28 -55.60 -61.94
N GLY A 35 7.43 -55.47 -62.97
CA GLY A 35 5.97 -55.51 -62.87
C GLY A 35 5.31 -54.35 -62.12
N VAL A 36 4.67 -53.45 -62.86
CA VAL A 36 3.79 -52.40 -62.32
C VAL A 36 2.58 -53.05 -61.63
N SER A 37 2.70 -53.33 -60.33
CA SER A 37 1.54 -53.51 -59.45
C SER A 37 1.05 -52.12 -59.05
N LYS A 38 -0.17 -51.79 -59.47
CA LYS A 38 -0.70 -50.42 -59.50
C LYS A 38 -1.02 -49.79 -58.14
N ASN A 39 -0.72 -50.40 -57.00
CA ASN A 39 -0.95 -49.80 -55.68
C ASN A 39 0.24 -50.08 -54.75
N ALA A 40 1.17 -49.13 -54.63
CA ALA A 40 2.22 -49.19 -53.61
C ALA A 40 1.59 -48.95 -52.23
N SER A 41 1.28 -50.04 -51.53
CA SER A 41 0.79 -50.05 -50.15
C SER A 41 1.83 -50.69 -49.24
N VAL A 42 2.10 -50.11 -48.07
CA VAL A 42 3.07 -50.63 -47.11
C VAL A 42 2.33 -51.35 -45.98
N ARG A 43 2.60 -52.65 -45.77
CA ARG A 43 1.95 -53.41 -44.68
C ARG A 43 2.43 -52.91 -43.31
N LEU A 44 1.52 -52.77 -42.35
CA LEU A 44 1.89 -52.35 -40.99
C LEU A 44 2.83 -53.33 -40.29
N SER A 45 2.76 -54.61 -40.62
CA SER A 45 3.68 -55.63 -40.08
C SER A 45 5.12 -55.44 -40.55
N ALA A 46 5.34 -54.82 -41.71
CA ALA A 46 6.67 -54.51 -42.23
C ALA A 46 7.32 -53.30 -41.55
N LEU A 47 6.53 -52.51 -40.80
CA LEU A 47 7.06 -51.37 -40.04
C LEU A 47 7.76 -51.84 -38.75
N PRO A 48 8.82 -51.14 -38.32
CA PRO A 48 9.47 -51.36 -37.03
C PRO A 48 8.44 -51.31 -35.88
N PRO A 49 8.56 -52.17 -34.85
CA PRO A 49 7.58 -52.25 -33.75
C PRO A 49 7.24 -50.91 -33.10
N ARG A 50 8.23 -49.99 -33.04
CA ARG A 50 8.08 -48.63 -32.49
C ARG A 50 7.12 -47.72 -33.27
N LEU A 51 6.96 -47.94 -34.58
CA LEU A 51 6.12 -47.08 -35.45
C LEU A 51 4.72 -47.67 -35.68
N ARG A 52 4.51 -48.95 -35.38
CA ARG A 52 3.23 -49.63 -35.59
C ARG A 52 2.04 -48.95 -34.89
N PRO A 53 2.13 -48.52 -33.61
CA PRO A 53 0.99 -47.89 -32.93
C PRO A 53 0.57 -46.55 -33.56
N SER A 54 1.54 -45.75 -34.01
CA SER A 54 1.27 -44.49 -34.70
C SER A 54 0.74 -44.73 -36.11
N ALA A 55 1.28 -45.73 -36.83
CA ALA A 55 0.80 -46.11 -38.16
C ALA A 55 -0.62 -46.65 -38.16
N THR A 56 -1.04 -47.39 -37.11
CA THR A 56 -2.42 -47.90 -36.99
C THR A 56 -3.47 -46.79 -36.89
N MET A 57 -3.12 -45.59 -36.39
CA MET A 57 -4.06 -44.45 -36.35
C MET A 57 -4.35 -43.85 -37.72
N TYR A 58 -3.48 -44.08 -38.71
CA TYR A 58 -3.64 -43.53 -40.06
C TYR A 58 -4.24 -44.54 -41.05
N ASP A 59 -4.35 -45.82 -40.69
CA ASP A 59 -5.07 -46.85 -41.46
C ASP A 59 -6.58 -46.67 -41.30
N ARG A 60 -7.21 -45.88 -42.20
CA ARG A 60 -8.63 -45.52 -42.11
C ARG A 60 -9.57 -46.62 -42.59
N ASN A 61 -9.10 -47.49 -43.49
CA ASN A 61 -9.89 -48.57 -44.05
C ASN A 61 -9.72 -49.89 -43.29
N GLY A 62 -8.75 -49.97 -42.37
CA GLY A 62 -8.54 -51.10 -41.47
C GLY A 62 -8.01 -52.35 -42.18
N ASP A 63 -7.36 -52.19 -43.33
CA ASP A 63 -6.90 -53.32 -44.15
C ASP A 63 -5.51 -53.83 -43.75
N GLY A 64 -4.87 -53.20 -42.75
CA GLY A 64 -3.55 -53.58 -42.29
C GLY A 64 -2.42 -53.11 -43.20
N ALA A 65 -2.70 -52.21 -44.16
CA ALA A 65 -1.73 -51.59 -45.05
C ALA A 65 -1.96 -50.08 -45.20
N LEU A 66 -0.87 -49.31 -45.23
CA LEU A 66 -0.94 -47.88 -45.52
C LEU A 66 -1.00 -47.68 -47.03
N SER A 67 -2.14 -47.19 -47.52
CA SER A 67 -2.31 -46.80 -48.92
C SER A 67 -1.73 -45.40 -49.17
N LYS A 68 -1.55 -45.03 -50.45
CA LYS A 68 -1.07 -43.69 -50.82
C LYS A 68 -1.99 -42.56 -50.32
N SER A 69 -3.30 -42.82 -50.25
CA SER A 69 -4.28 -41.86 -49.73
C SER A 69 -4.14 -41.65 -48.23
N ASP A 70 -3.88 -42.72 -47.47
CA ASP A 70 -3.72 -42.63 -46.01
C ASP A 70 -2.45 -41.84 -45.66
N ILE A 71 -1.37 -42.08 -46.41
CA ILE A 71 -0.11 -41.34 -46.25
C ILE A 71 -0.30 -39.86 -46.62
N ALA A 72 -1.02 -39.56 -47.73
CA ALA A 72 -1.28 -38.18 -48.13
C ALA A 72 -2.12 -37.42 -47.08
N LEU A 73 -3.12 -38.08 -46.49
CA LEU A 73 -3.92 -37.52 -45.41
C LEU A 73 -3.12 -37.32 -44.13
N ALA A 74 -2.23 -38.25 -43.77
CA ALA A 74 -1.34 -38.11 -42.63
C ALA A 74 -0.38 -36.91 -42.78
N ILE A 75 0.15 -36.71 -43.99
CA ILE A 75 0.99 -35.54 -44.29
C ILE A 75 0.17 -34.25 -44.18
N GLN A 76 -1.05 -34.23 -44.73
CA GLN A 76 -1.93 -33.06 -44.66
C GLN A 76 -2.33 -32.73 -43.21
N ASP A 77 -2.60 -33.75 -42.39
CA ASP A 77 -2.94 -33.56 -40.97
C ASP A 77 -1.74 -33.05 -40.17
N LEU A 78 -0.54 -33.53 -40.47
CA LEU A 78 0.71 -33.03 -39.88
C LEU A 78 0.97 -31.57 -40.25
N ASP A 79 0.76 -31.18 -41.51
CA ASP A 79 0.93 -29.79 -41.96
C ASP A 79 -0.10 -28.85 -41.30
N ASN A 80 -1.37 -29.27 -41.27
CA ASN A 80 -2.44 -28.55 -40.58
C ASN A 80 -2.16 -28.40 -39.08
N THR A 81 -1.63 -29.44 -38.43
CA THR A 81 -1.28 -29.42 -37.00
C THR A 81 -0.09 -28.50 -36.75
N ASN A 82 0.95 -28.54 -37.59
CA ASN A 82 2.10 -27.63 -37.51
C ASN A 82 1.69 -26.17 -37.72
N GLN A 83 0.77 -25.91 -38.65
CA GLN A 83 0.25 -24.56 -38.88
C GLN A 83 -0.56 -24.04 -37.68
N LYS A 84 -1.41 -24.89 -37.08
CA LYS A 84 -2.14 -24.56 -35.85
C LYS A 84 -1.18 -24.29 -34.70
N ASN A 85 -0.18 -25.14 -34.48
CA ASN A 85 0.81 -24.94 -33.43
C ASN A 85 1.55 -23.61 -33.59
N ARG A 86 1.96 -23.24 -34.81
CA ARG A 86 2.55 -21.92 -35.11
C ARG A 86 1.60 -20.77 -34.78
N ASN A 87 0.32 -20.90 -35.08
CA ASN A 87 -0.68 -19.88 -34.77
C ASN A 87 -0.94 -19.79 -33.25
N LEU A 88 -0.98 -20.91 -32.54
CA LEU A 88 -1.11 -20.94 -31.08
C LEU A 88 0.09 -20.22 -30.43
N THR A 89 1.32 -20.48 -30.89
CA THR A 89 2.51 -19.78 -30.38
C THR A 89 2.43 -18.27 -30.60
N LYS A 90 1.95 -17.82 -31.76
CA LYS A 90 1.74 -16.38 -32.04
C LYS A 90 0.71 -15.75 -31.10
N ILE A 91 -0.40 -16.44 -30.84
CA ILE A 91 -1.45 -15.94 -29.94
C ILE A 91 -0.94 -15.87 -28.50
N ILE A 92 -0.21 -16.88 -28.02
CA ILE A 92 0.41 -16.87 -26.68
C ILE A 92 1.40 -15.72 -26.56
N SER A 93 2.24 -15.52 -27.57
CA SER A 93 3.19 -14.40 -27.61
C SER A 93 2.48 -13.04 -27.58
N ALA A 94 1.41 -12.87 -28.35
CA ALA A 94 0.60 -11.65 -28.34
C ALA A 94 -0.08 -11.40 -26.99
N CYS A 95 -0.60 -12.45 -26.35
CA CYS A 95 -1.22 -12.37 -25.03
C CYS A 95 -0.20 -11.95 -23.96
N PHE A 96 1.02 -12.51 -24.01
CA PHE A 96 2.10 -12.13 -23.10
C PHE A 96 2.50 -10.66 -23.25
N LEU A 97 2.62 -10.17 -24.49
CA LEU A 97 2.91 -8.76 -24.77
C LEU A 97 1.80 -7.85 -24.23
N LEU A 98 0.53 -8.22 -24.44
CA LEU A 98 -0.62 -7.47 -23.93
C LEU A 98 -0.62 -7.37 -22.41
N ILE A 99 -0.28 -8.45 -21.70
CA ILE A 99 -0.18 -8.45 -20.23
C ILE A 99 0.90 -7.46 -19.76
N LEU A 100 2.07 -7.45 -20.40
CA LEU A 100 3.13 -6.48 -20.06
C LEU A 100 2.69 -5.03 -20.27
N VAL A 101 1.99 -4.75 -21.38
CA VAL A 101 1.43 -3.42 -21.65
C VAL A 101 0.41 -3.03 -20.59
N LEU A 102 -0.44 -3.96 -20.16
CA LEU A 102 -1.45 -3.71 -19.13
C LEU A 102 -0.80 -3.39 -17.77
N ILE A 103 0.24 -4.14 -17.39
CA ILE A 103 1.00 -3.88 -16.17
C ILE A 103 1.64 -2.49 -16.22
N ALA A 104 2.30 -2.14 -17.33
CA ALA A 104 2.90 -0.82 -17.51
C ALA A 104 1.85 0.31 -17.43
N ALA A 105 0.65 0.10 -18.00
CA ALA A 105 -0.44 1.06 -17.93
C ALA A 105 -0.94 1.28 -16.50
N ILE A 106 -1.08 0.22 -15.70
CA ILE A 106 -1.49 0.31 -14.28
C ILE A 106 -0.47 1.11 -13.46
N PHE A 107 0.82 0.86 -13.67
CA PHE A 107 1.88 1.63 -13.01
C PHE A 107 1.87 3.09 -13.46
N GLY A 108 1.72 3.35 -14.76
CA GLY A 108 1.60 4.71 -15.29
C GLY A 108 0.42 5.47 -14.68
N ALA A 109 -0.76 4.84 -14.61
CA ALA A 109 -1.93 5.42 -13.99
C ALA A 109 -1.74 5.69 -12.49
N SER A 110 -1.12 4.76 -11.76
CA SER A 110 -0.84 4.90 -10.32
C SER A 110 0.10 6.08 -10.04
N ILE A 111 1.18 6.22 -10.84
CA ILE A 111 2.13 7.33 -10.70
C ILE A 111 1.45 8.67 -11.06
N ALA A 112 0.65 8.70 -12.12
CA ALA A 112 -0.10 9.89 -12.49
C ALA A 112 -1.09 10.30 -11.41
N ALA A 113 -1.83 9.35 -10.84
CA ALA A 113 -2.73 9.58 -9.72
C ALA A 113 -1.98 10.07 -8.46
N ALA A 114 -0.84 9.47 -8.13
CA ALA A 114 -0.01 9.90 -7.00
C ALA A 114 0.51 11.33 -7.19
N ARG A 115 0.91 11.70 -8.42
CA ARG A 115 1.33 13.07 -8.75
C ARG A 115 0.17 14.06 -8.65
N MET A 116 -1.04 13.67 -9.02
CA MET A 116 -2.24 14.50 -8.90
C MET A 116 -2.71 14.60 -7.44
N SER A 117 -2.47 13.59 -6.61
CA SER A 117 -2.80 13.61 -5.18
C SER A 117 -1.90 14.55 -4.36
N GLN A 118 -0.74 14.94 -4.89
CA GLN A 118 0.18 15.93 -4.27
C GLN A 118 -0.27 17.38 -4.52
N GLU A 119 -1.54 17.69 -4.26
CA GLU A 119 -2.14 19.01 -4.47
C GLU A 119 -2.04 19.94 -3.24
N VAL A 120 -1.20 19.64 -2.26
CA VAL A 120 -1.00 20.51 -1.09
C VAL A 120 0.33 21.25 -1.20
N SER A 121 0.28 22.57 -1.28
CA SER A 121 1.46 23.44 -1.19
C SER A 121 1.46 24.18 0.15
N VAL A 122 2.51 24.01 0.94
CA VAL A 122 2.70 24.77 2.18
C VAL A 122 3.44 26.05 1.86
N ASN A 123 2.83 27.20 2.17
CA ASN A 123 3.49 28.49 2.01
C ASN A 123 4.42 28.72 3.21
N SER A 124 5.72 28.87 2.94
CA SER A 124 6.75 29.04 3.96
C SER A 124 6.69 30.37 4.71
N ALA A 125 5.98 31.37 4.19
CA ALA A 125 5.85 32.67 4.84
C ALA A 125 4.80 32.69 5.95
N ASN A 126 3.74 31.86 5.85
CA ASN A 126 2.61 31.88 6.79
C ASN A 126 2.29 30.52 7.43
N GLY A 127 2.91 29.43 6.96
CA GLY A 127 2.71 28.09 7.50
C GLY A 127 1.38 27.42 7.10
N PHE A 128 0.57 28.05 6.25
CA PHE A 128 -0.70 27.48 5.81
C PHE A 128 -0.52 26.53 4.61
N ALA A 129 -1.29 25.44 4.64
CA ALA A 129 -1.41 24.49 3.55
C ALA A 129 -2.53 24.93 2.60
N TYR A 130 -2.17 25.16 1.33
CA TYR A 130 -3.08 25.57 0.27
C TYR A 130 -3.29 24.43 -0.72
N VAL A 131 -4.51 24.35 -1.27
CA VAL A 131 -4.80 23.47 -2.40
C VAL A 131 -4.24 24.10 -3.67
N LYS A 132 -3.40 23.36 -4.39
CA LYS A 132 -2.75 23.82 -5.61
C LYS A 132 -3.81 24.04 -6.72
N GLY A 133 -4.00 25.30 -7.12
CA GLY A 133 -4.95 25.66 -8.19
C GLY A 133 -6.19 26.42 -7.70
N SER A 134 -6.39 26.57 -6.40
CA SER A 134 -7.26 27.62 -5.86
C SER A 134 -6.46 28.92 -5.76
N GLU A 135 -7.08 30.05 -6.12
CA GLU A 135 -6.45 31.37 -6.02
C GLU A 135 -6.30 31.76 -4.54
N GLU A 136 -5.27 31.26 -3.85
CA GLU A 136 -4.79 31.65 -2.49
C GLU A 136 -5.83 31.75 -1.34
N THR A 137 -7.12 31.50 -1.57
CA THR A 137 -8.19 31.76 -0.59
C THR A 137 -8.74 30.51 0.07
N GLU A 138 -8.44 29.32 -0.47
CA GLU A 138 -8.92 28.07 0.10
C GLU A 138 -7.83 27.44 0.97
N VAL A 139 -7.77 27.93 2.21
CA VAL A 139 -6.93 27.36 3.25
C VAL A 139 -7.56 26.04 3.67
N MET A 140 -6.79 24.96 3.56
CA MET A 140 -7.20 23.67 4.11
C MET A 140 -7.34 23.85 5.62
N LYS A 141 -8.58 23.75 6.14
CA LYS A 141 -8.82 23.76 7.59
C LYS A 141 -8.26 22.48 8.16
N THR A 142 -6.99 22.50 8.55
CA THR A 142 -6.43 21.49 9.43
C THR A 142 -7.06 21.69 10.79
N GLU A 143 -7.60 20.63 11.38
CA GLU A 143 -7.97 20.65 12.78
C GLU A 143 -6.74 21.08 13.61
N LYS A 144 -6.95 21.89 14.65
CA LYS A 144 -5.84 22.43 15.45
C LYS A 144 -4.99 21.27 15.96
N ALA A 145 -3.69 21.34 15.74
CA ALA A 145 -2.77 20.39 16.34
C ALA A 145 -2.81 20.58 17.87
N ILE A 146 -3.21 19.54 18.59
CA ILE A 146 -3.28 19.48 20.05
C ILE A 146 -2.02 18.78 20.54
N VAL A 147 -1.21 19.45 21.38
CA VAL A 147 0.02 18.88 21.95
C VAL A 147 -0.16 18.64 23.45
N TRP A 148 -0.22 17.38 23.83
CA TRP A 148 -0.31 16.96 25.22
C TRP A 148 1.05 16.97 25.90
N GLU A 149 1.12 17.58 27.07
CA GLU A 149 2.26 17.60 27.97
C GLU A 149 1.80 17.12 29.36
N GLU A 150 2.71 16.55 30.13
CA GLU A 150 2.45 16.11 31.51
C GLU A 150 3.22 17.00 32.49
N GLY A 151 2.64 17.31 33.65
CA GLY A 151 3.36 17.98 34.76
C GLY A 151 2.46 18.61 35.83
N ASN A 152 2.90 19.71 36.47
CA ASN A 152 2.06 20.64 37.24
C ASN A 152 1.71 21.97 36.50
N VAL A 153 0.42 22.31 36.38
CA VAL A 153 -0.07 23.52 35.68
C VAL A 153 0.48 24.80 36.33
N ALA A 154 0.78 24.77 37.63
CA ALA A 154 1.37 25.91 38.33
C ALA A 154 2.76 26.30 37.80
N GLU A 155 3.50 25.36 37.20
CA GLU A 155 4.84 25.57 36.61
C GLU A 155 4.79 26.29 35.26
N LEU A 156 3.62 26.36 34.62
CA LEU A 156 3.49 26.98 33.31
C LEU A 156 3.70 28.50 33.38
N GLY A 157 4.55 29.03 32.51
CA GLY A 157 4.70 30.47 32.31
C GLY A 157 3.38 31.12 31.84
N ASN A 158 3.25 32.43 32.05
CA ASN A 158 2.02 33.18 31.69
C ASN A 158 1.63 33.03 30.22
N GLU A 159 2.60 32.94 29.31
CA GLU A 159 2.34 32.72 27.89
C GLU A 159 1.71 31.35 27.62
N SER A 160 2.18 30.31 28.31
CA SER A 160 1.63 28.95 28.19
C SER A 160 0.26 28.84 28.86
N LEU A 161 0.06 29.51 30.00
CA LEU A 161 -1.27 29.58 30.66
C LEU A 161 -2.34 30.27 29.81
N ASN A 162 -1.94 31.25 28.98
CA ASN A 162 -2.86 31.91 28.05
C ASN A 162 -3.21 31.03 26.84
N ARG A 163 -2.36 30.04 26.52
CA ARG A 163 -2.58 29.07 25.44
C ARG A 163 -3.26 27.78 25.90
N LEU A 164 -3.34 27.57 27.20
CA LEU A 164 -3.95 26.38 27.81
C LEU A 164 -5.44 26.33 27.50
N THR A 165 -5.87 25.35 26.72
CA THR A 165 -7.29 25.16 26.37
C THR A 165 -7.95 24.05 27.16
N GLU A 166 -7.18 23.06 27.62
CA GLU A 166 -7.72 21.84 28.19
C GLU A 166 -6.76 21.23 29.22
N VAL A 167 -7.34 20.74 30.32
CA VAL A 167 -6.64 19.96 31.34
C VAL A 167 -7.33 18.61 31.47
N VAL A 168 -6.54 17.55 31.48
CA VAL A 168 -6.99 16.17 31.57
C VAL A 168 -6.36 15.52 32.80
N LEU A 169 -7.21 14.95 33.65
CA LEU A 169 -6.84 14.31 34.90
C LEU A 169 -7.27 12.83 34.87
N ALA A 170 -6.75 12.03 35.79
CA ALA A 170 -7.05 10.58 35.91
C ALA A 170 -6.84 9.80 34.60
N GLY A 171 -5.79 10.10 33.84
CA GLY A 171 -5.50 9.37 32.60
C GLY A 171 -6.56 9.52 31.50
N GLY A 172 -7.46 10.50 31.59
CA GLY A 172 -8.51 10.74 30.60
C GLY A 172 -9.93 10.82 31.15
N ASP A 173 -10.16 10.36 32.39
CA ASP A 173 -11.51 10.22 32.94
C ASP A 173 -12.16 11.57 33.29
N VAL A 174 -11.35 12.58 33.60
CA VAL A 174 -11.83 13.93 33.88
C VAL A 174 -11.17 14.93 32.95
N ARG A 175 -12.00 15.73 32.29
CA ARG A 175 -11.58 16.70 31.28
C ARG A 175 -12.23 18.05 31.54
N PHE A 176 -11.39 19.09 31.62
CA PHE A 176 -11.86 20.45 31.80
C PHE A 176 -11.42 21.34 30.64
N GLN A 177 -12.40 22.01 30.04
CA GLN A 177 -12.12 23.10 29.09
C GLN A 177 -11.84 24.38 29.87
N ILE A 178 -10.67 24.96 29.63
CA ILE A 178 -10.24 26.20 30.27
C ILE A 178 -10.82 27.38 29.50
N LYS A 179 -11.59 28.23 30.19
CA LYS A 179 -12.15 29.47 29.64
C LYS A 179 -11.31 30.69 29.99
N GLY A 180 -10.51 30.60 31.05
CA GLY A 180 -9.60 31.65 31.47
C GLY A 180 -8.64 31.16 32.54
N SER A 181 -7.58 31.92 32.77
CA SER A 181 -6.59 31.65 33.81
C SER A 181 -6.19 32.94 34.52
N ALA A 182 -5.86 32.83 35.80
CA ALA A 182 -5.35 33.93 36.60
C ALA A 182 -4.24 33.41 37.53
N ARG A 183 -3.13 34.14 37.61
CA ARG A 183 -2.04 33.86 38.55
C ARG A 183 -2.10 34.85 39.70
N VAL A 184 -2.15 34.34 40.93
CA VAL A 184 -2.18 35.14 42.15
C VAL A 184 -0.75 35.46 42.56
N ALA A 185 -0.35 36.73 42.40
CA ALA A 185 1.03 37.19 42.64
C ALA A 185 1.54 36.97 44.08
N ALA A 186 0.63 36.80 45.06
CA ALA A 186 1.02 36.63 46.46
C ALA A 186 1.59 35.25 46.79
N ASN A 187 1.11 34.19 46.13
CA ASN A 187 1.40 32.80 46.51
C ASN A 187 1.74 31.89 45.31
N ASP A 188 1.92 32.46 44.11
CA ASP A 188 2.11 31.73 42.85
C ASP A 188 1.02 30.70 42.51
N ASN A 189 -0.15 30.82 43.14
CA ASN A 189 -1.31 29.98 42.85
C ASN A 189 -1.89 30.33 41.48
N VAL A 190 -2.26 29.31 40.72
CA VAL A 190 -2.92 29.45 39.43
C VAL A 190 -4.38 29.03 39.59
N VAL A 191 -5.29 29.96 39.32
CA VAL A 191 -6.73 29.69 39.28
C VAL A 191 -7.16 29.61 37.82
N LEU A 192 -7.66 28.45 37.41
CA LEU A 192 -8.27 28.24 36.11
C LEU A 192 -9.78 28.38 36.23
N LEU A 193 -10.35 29.18 35.34
CA LEU A 193 -11.79 29.24 35.12
C LEU A 193 -12.17 28.13 34.13
N VAL A 194 -13.07 27.25 34.58
CA VAL A 194 -13.59 26.14 33.78
C VAL A 194 -15.10 26.25 33.65
N GLU A 195 -15.69 25.49 32.74
CA GLU A 195 -17.14 25.47 32.62
C GLU A 195 -17.77 24.94 33.92
N GLY A 196 -18.56 25.79 34.58
CA GLY A 196 -19.24 25.42 35.81
C GLY A 196 -18.43 25.56 37.10
N GLY A 197 -17.22 26.12 37.08
CA GLY A 197 -16.42 26.23 38.30
C GLY A 197 -15.03 26.85 38.13
N THR A 198 -14.23 26.73 39.17
CA THR A 198 -12.80 27.08 39.14
C THR A 198 -11.97 25.94 39.67
N LEU A 199 -10.73 25.87 39.22
CA LEU A 199 -9.74 24.91 39.68
C LEU A 199 -8.48 25.67 40.11
N THR A 200 -7.93 25.34 41.28
CA THR A 200 -6.80 26.05 41.86
C THR A 200 -5.59 25.11 41.97
N TRP A 201 -4.49 25.48 41.33
CA TRP A 201 -3.21 24.78 41.41
C TRP A 201 -2.19 25.55 42.23
N THR A 202 -1.33 24.79 42.93
CA THR A 202 -0.17 25.28 43.68
C THR A 202 1.08 24.56 43.19
N LEU A 203 2.22 25.25 43.25
CA LEU A 203 3.51 24.67 42.81
C LEU A 203 3.92 23.44 43.63
N ALA A 204 3.69 23.47 44.95
CA ALA A 204 4.08 22.39 45.86
C ALA A 204 3.19 21.15 45.75
N ASP A 205 1.87 21.35 45.66
CA ASP A 205 0.88 20.29 45.91
C ASP A 205 0.02 19.94 44.67
N GLY A 206 0.26 20.57 43.52
CA GLY A 206 -0.56 20.37 42.33
C GLY A 206 -1.98 20.96 42.49
N LEU A 207 -3.01 20.22 42.08
CA LEU A 207 -4.41 20.66 42.19
C LEU A 207 -4.84 20.66 43.66
N VAL A 208 -5.08 21.84 44.24
CA VAL A 208 -5.39 21.98 45.67
C VAL A 208 -6.88 22.17 45.93
N ASP A 209 -7.60 22.87 45.05
CA ASP A 209 -9.00 23.22 45.32
C ASP A 209 -9.82 23.28 44.03
N ALA A 210 -11.12 23.08 44.16
CA ALA A 210 -12.09 23.20 43.08
C ALA A 210 -13.40 23.80 43.59
N SER A 211 -14.09 24.55 42.75
CA SER A 211 -15.40 25.14 43.06
C SER A 211 -16.46 24.76 42.03
N GLY A 212 -17.73 24.84 42.41
CA GLY A 212 -18.88 24.58 41.54
C GLY A 212 -18.92 23.14 41.01
N TYR A 213 -19.43 22.96 39.79
CA TYR A 213 -19.56 21.66 39.14
C TYR A 213 -18.20 20.98 38.89
N ALA A 214 -17.12 21.75 38.77
CA ALA A 214 -15.79 21.18 38.62
C ALA A 214 -15.38 20.37 39.86
N LYS A 215 -15.80 20.80 41.05
CA LYS A 215 -15.60 20.09 42.30
C LYS A 215 -16.42 18.79 42.33
N ASP A 216 -17.71 18.87 42.00
CA ASP A 216 -18.60 17.71 41.99
C ASP A 216 -18.08 16.61 41.03
N MET A 217 -17.54 17.01 39.87
CA MET A 217 -16.92 16.08 38.92
C MET A 217 -15.65 15.43 39.45
N LEU A 218 -14.83 16.18 40.18
CA LEU A 218 -13.61 15.65 40.79
C LEU A 218 -13.94 14.70 41.95
N GLU A 219 -14.91 15.04 42.80
CA GLU A 219 -15.38 14.15 43.87
C GLU A 219 -16.03 12.89 43.30
N ALA A 220 -16.74 12.98 42.18
CA ALA A 220 -17.30 11.81 41.50
C ALA A 220 -16.20 10.87 40.93
N ALA A 221 -15.10 11.42 40.41
CA ALA A 221 -14.02 10.65 39.82
C ALA A 221 -13.04 10.07 40.85
N PHE A 222 -12.77 10.80 41.94
CA PHE A 222 -11.74 10.48 42.92
C PHE A 222 -12.29 10.09 44.31
N GLY A 223 -13.61 10.22 44.54
CA GLY A 223 -14.30 9.95 45.81
C GLY A 223 -14.62 11.22 46.61
N GLU A 224 -15.55 11.12 47.58
CA GLU A 224 -15.99 12.27 48.42
C GLU A 224 -14.85 12.89 49.26
N ASP A 225 -13.78 12.13 49.50
CA ASP A 225 -12.57 12.59 50.20
C ASP A 225 -11.44 13.04 49.26
N ALA A 226 -11.75 13.26 47.97
CA ALA A 226 -10.77 13.67 46.96
C ALA A 226 -9.96 14.88 47.42
N PHE A 227 -10.59 15.81 48.14
CA PHE A 227 -9.92 16.92 48.80
C PHE A 227 -9.86 16.64 50.31
N GLY A 228 -8.71 16.17 50.78
CA GLY A 228 -8.49 15.76 52.17
C GLY A 228 -8.90 16.82 53.20
N SER A 229 -9.20 16.33 54.41
CA SER A 229 -9.59 17.16 55.56
C SER A 229 -8.59 18.28 55.79
N SER A 230 -9.11 19.52 55.87
CA SER A 230 -8.38 20.78 56.00
C SER A 230 -7.10 20.63 56.81
N ASP A 231 -5.98 20.98 56.18
CA ASP A 231 -4.75 21.21 56.91
C ASP A 231 -4.95 22.37 57.90
N SER A 232 -4.01 22.58 58.83
CA SER A 232 -4.11 23.61 59.89
C SER A 232 -4.40 25.06 59.41
N ASP A 233 -4.25 25.33 58.11
CA ASP A 233 -4.60 26.59 57.42
C ASP A 233 -5.98 26.60 56.74
N GLY A 234 -6.83 25.60 56.96
CA GLY A 234 -8.18 25.52 56.40
C GLY A 234 -8.27 25.09 54.93
N ARG A 235 -7.15 24.81 54.26
CA ARG A 235 -7.12 24.38 52.85
C ARG A 235 -7.26 22.86 52.72
N ARG A 236 -8.14 22.41 51.83
CA ARG A 236 -8.28 21.01 51.43
C ARG A 236 -7.25 20.71 50.32
N ARG A 237 -6.79 19.46 50.18
CA ARG A 237 -5.74 19.06 49.22
C ARG A 237 -6.10 17.75 48.52
N LEU A 238 -5.79 17.59 47.23
CA LEU A 238 -5.89 16.28 46.59
C LEU A 238 -4.83 15.31 47.10
N LEU A 239 -5.24 14.08 47.40
CA LEU A 239 -4.38 13.00 47.89
C LEU A 239 -3.44 12.51 46.77
N ASP A 240 -2.25 13.12 46.72
CA ASP A 240 -0.92 12.74 46.19
C ASP A 240 -0.75 11.53 45.23
N SER A 241 -1.68 11.25 44.30
CA SER A 241 -1.52 10.11 43.38
C SER A 241 -1.94 10.33 41.92
N CYS A 242 -2.26 11.56 41.50
CA CYS A 242 -2.63 11.82 40.10
C CYS A 242 -1.72 12.85 39.45
N GLY A 243 -0.82 12.38 38.58
CA GLY A 243 -0.14 13.23 37.62
C GLY A 243 -1.17 13.90 36.70
N ALA A 244 -1.08 15.22 36.57
CA ALA A 244 -1.93 15.98 35.66
C ALA A 244 -1.28 16.03 34.27
N SER A 245 -2.10 15.87 33.22
CA SER A 245 -1.70 16.12 31.84
C SER A 245 -2.51 17.29 31.28
N TRP A 246 -1.89 18.14 30.47
CA TRP A 246 -2.53 19.30 29.86
C TRP A 246 -2.12 19.46 28.41
N ASN A 247 -2.87 20.26 27.65
CA ASN A 247 -2.51 20.63 26.29
C ASN A 247 -2.04 22.09 26.23
N GLY A 248 -0.81 22.32 25.77
CA GLY A 248 -0.14 23.62 25.79
C GLY A 248 0.05 24.31 24.43
N TYR A 249 -0.30 23.66 23.31
CA TYR A 249 -0.04 24.23 21.98
C TYR A 249 -1.20 24.00 21.01
N GLY A 250 -1.62 25.09 20.39
CA GLY A 250 -2.27 25.11 19.08
C GLY A 250 -1.63 26.24 18.28
N TYR A 251 -1.03 25.89 17.15
CA TYR A 251 -0.69 26.86 16.11
C TYR A 251 -1.93 27.13 15.26
#